data_AF-A0A830CNN2-F1
#
_entry.id   AF-A0A830CNN2-F1
#
_cell.length_a   1.000
_cell.length_b   1.000
_cell.length_c   1.000
_cell.angle_alpha   90.00
_cell.angle_beta   90.00
_cell.angle_gamma   90.00
#
_symmetry.space_group_name_H-M   'P 1'
#
loop_
_entity.id
_entity.type
_entity.pdbx_description
1 polymer ?
#
loop_
_entity_poly.entity_id
_entity_poly.type
_entity_poly.pdbx_seq_one_letter_code
_entity_poly.pdbx_strand_id
1 'polypeptide(L)' 'MEYKGAAVVVFEGGETVPNSNELAREISESMRGDGKEMVRAEELSNEALEAIKVSGSSNRDLDGLVQELSKLKVKNV' A
#
# COMPACT_ATOMS: atom_id res chain seq x y z
N MET A 1 1.17 6.15 -11.96
CA MET A 1 1.17 5.39 -10.70
C MET A 1 -0.11 4.58 -10.67
N GLU A 2 -0.01 3.27 -10.46
CA GLU A 2 -1.19 2.41 -10.37
C GLU A 2 -1.54 2.24 -8.90
N TYR A 3 -2.41 3.11 -8.37
CA TYR A 3 -2.85 3.06 -6.97
C TYR A 3 -3.75 1.86 -6.65
N LYS A 4 -3.75 0.82 -7.50
CA LYS A 4 -4.58 -0.39 -7.42
C LYS A 4 -6.07 -0.12 -7.15
N GLY A 5 -6.57 1.05 -7.57
CA GLY A 5 -7.93 1.51 -7.30
C GLY A 5 -8.22 1.84 -5.83
N ALA A 6 -7.21 2.04 -4.99
CA ALA A 6 -7.33 2.32 -3.55
C ALA A 6 -7.10 3.80 -3.18
N ALA A 7 -6.94 4.68 -4.17
CA ALA A 7 -6.71 6.10 -3.93
C ALA A 7 -7.45 6.96 -4.95
N VAL A 8 -7.90 8.13 -4.50
CA VAL A 8 -8.48 9.18 -5.33
C VAL A 8 -7.36 10.13 -5.75
N VAL A 9 -7.20 10.32 -7.06
CA VAL A 9 -6.29 11.34 -7.59
C VAL A 9 -7.02 12.67 -7.56
N VAL A 10 -6.60 13.56 -6.67
CA VAL A 10 -7.25 14.86 -6.49
C VAL A 10 -6.64 15.92 -7.42
N PHE A 11 -5.37 15.79 -7.78
CA PHE A 11 -4.68 16.76 -8.64
C PHE A 11 -3.36 16.19 -9.23
N GLU A 12 -2.91 16.69 -10.40
CA GLU A 12 -1.68 16.25 -11.09
C GLU A 12 -0.71 17.42 -11.41
N GLY A 13 0.55 17.29 -10.99
CA GLY A 13 1.62 18.26 -11.30
C GLY A 13 2.16 18.98 -10.06
N GLY A 14 3.49 19.14 -9.98
CA GLY A 14 4.19 19.60 -8.77
C GLY A 14 4.02 21.08 -8.40
N GLU A 15 3.75 21.95 -9.38
CA GLU A 15 3.44 23.40 -9.17
C GLU A 15 1.94 23.71 -9.30
N THR A 16 1.16 22.64 -9.39
CA THR A 16 -0.29 22.58 -9.36
C THR A 16 -0.99 23.31 -8.22
N VAL A 17 -1.63 24.46 -8.43
CA VAL A 17 -2.59 25.01 -7.44
C VAL A 17 -4.02 24.57 -7.81
N PRO A 18 -4.66 23.68 -7.04
CA PRO A 18 -6.01 23.18 -7.34
C PRO A 18 -7.08 24.23 -7.00
N ASN A 19 -8.23 24.11 -7.66
CA ASN A 19 -9.40 24.89 -7.29
C ASN A 19 -9.87 24.49 -5.87
N SER A 20 -9.99 25.47 -4.97
CA SER A 20 -10.33 25.21 -3.56
C SER A 20 -11.70 24.55 -3.38
N ASN A 21 -12.68 24.84 -4.23
CA ASN A 21 -14.02 24.28 -4.12
C ASN A 21 -14.04 22.82 -4.59
N GLU A 22 -13.34 22.52 -5.68
CA GLU A 22 -13.19 21.15 -6.18
C GLU A 22 -12.44 20.29 -5.17
N LEU A 23 -11.31 20.77 -4.64
CA LEU A 23 -10.54 20.08 -3.60
C LEU A 23 -11.40 19.79 -2.35
N ALA A 24 -12.14 20.79 -1.86
CA ALA A 24 -13.01 20.61 -0.69
C ALA A 24 -14.09 19.54 -0.94
N ARG A 25 -14.63 19.49 -2.16
CA ARG A 25 -15.61 18.48 -2.56
C ARG A 25 -15.00 17.08 -2.61
N GLU A 26 -13.87 16.90 -3.29
CA GLU A 26 -13.20 15.59 -3.39
C GLU A 26 -12.85 15.02 -2.01
N ILE A 27 -12.36 15.87 -1.10
CA ILE A 27 -12.10 15.48 0.30
C ILE A 27 -13.40 15.07 0.99
N SER A 28 -14.46 15.88 0.87
CA SER A 28 -15.74 15.60 1.52
C SER A 28 -16.37 14.30 1.02
N GLU A 29 -16.27 14.01 -0.27
CA GLU A 29 -16.75 12.76 -0.88
C GLU A 29 -15.91 11.57 -0.40
N SER A 30 -14.58 11.71 -0.38
CA SER A 30 -13.67 10.67 0.10
C SER A 30 -13.90 10.30 1.58
N MET A 31 -14.27 11.28 2.41
CA MET A 31 -14.51 11.06 3.84
C MET A 31 -15.85 10.40 4.17
N ARG A 32 -16.73 10.18 3.18
CA ARG A 32 -17.99 9.46 3.40
C ARG A 32 -17.77 7.97 3.69
N GLY A 33 -16.64 7.42 3.27
CA GLY A 33 -16.23 6.04 3.56
C GLY A 33 -16.93 4.97 2.73
N ASP A 34 -17.81 5.36 1.80
CA ASP A 34 -18.54 4.47 0.88
C ASP A 34 -17.96 4.43 -0.54
N GLY A 35 -16.86 5.15 -0.78
CA GLY A 35 -16.13 5.13 -2.05
C GLY A 35 -15.51 3.76 -2.35
N LYS A 36 -15.46 3.39 -3.63
CA LYS A 36 -14.85 2.13 -4.09
C LYS A 36 -13.37 2.06 -3.73
N GLU A 37 -12.71 3.22 -3.70
CA GLU A 37 -11.33 3.41 -3.31
C GLU A 37 -11.12 3.05 -1.84
N MET A 38 -12.06 3.42 -0.96
CA MET A 38 -12.02 3.04 0.46
C MET A 38 -12.15 1.52 0.60
N VAL A 39 -13.17 0.93 -0.03
CA VAL A 39 -13.38 -0.54 0.00
C VAL A 39 -12.11 -1.26 -0.44
N ARG A 40 -11.49 -0.80 -1.52
CA ARG A 40 -10.25 -1.41 -2.03
C ARG A 40 -9.05 -1.19 -1.10
N ALA A 41 -8.96 -0.04 -0.44
CA ALA A 41 -7.93 0.23 0.57
C ALA A 41 -8.09 -0.69 1.79
N GLU A 42 -9.31 -0.96 2.23
CA GLU A 42 -9.61 -1.88 3.33
C GLU A 42 -9.26 -3.33 2.96
N GLU A 43 -9.62 -3.79 1.76
CA GLU A 43 -9.22 -5.11 1.23
C GLU A 43 -7.69 -5.27 1.25
N LEU A 44 -6.96 -4.30 0.71
CA LEU A 44 -5.49 -4.33 0.68
C LEU A 44 -4.89 -4.28 2.09
N SER A 45 -5.50 -3.52 3.00
CA SER A 45 -5.08 -3.48 4.41
C SER A 45 -5.23 -4.85 5.07
N ASN A 46 -6.37 -5.52 4.85
CA ASN A 46 -6.61 -6.86 5.38
C ASN A 46 -5.64 -7.89 4.77
N GLU A 47 -5.43 -7.87 3.45
CA GLU A 47 -4.45 -8.72 2.77
C GLU A 47 -3.03 -8.52 3.33
N ALA A 48 -2.61 -7.27 3.53
CA ALA A 48 -1.31 -6.94 4.11
C ALA A 48 -1.18 -7.44 5.56
N LEU A 49 -2.23 -7.28 6.38
CA LEU A 49 -2.25 -7.79 7.75
C LEU A 49 -2.17 -9.31 7.79
N GLU A 50 -2.88 -10.03 6.92
CA GLU A 50 -2.78 -11.49 6.82
C GLU A 50 -1.38 -11.94 6.37
N ALA A 51 -0.77 -11.23 5.43
CA ALA A 51 0.55 -11.58 4.89
C ALA A 51 1.67 -11.50 5.94
N ILE A 52 1.56 -10.61 6.94
CA ILE A 52 2.58 -10.44 7.99
C ILE A 52 2.37 -11.31 9.23
N LYS A 53 1.23 -12.00 9.36
CA LYS A 53 0.99 -12.93 10.48
C LYS A 53 2.05 -14.04 10.51
N VAL A 54 2.12 -14.75 11.63
CA VAL A 54 3.10 -15.86 11.84
C VAL A 54 3.04 -16.92 10.74
N SER A 55 1.84 -17.25 10.24
CA SER A 55 1.65 -18.17 9.10
C SER A 55 1.50 -17.48 7.74
N GLY A 56 1.67 -16.16 7.71
CA GLY A 56 1.49 -15.30 6.54
C GLY A 56 2.60 -15.48 5.51
N SER A 57 2.29 -15.11 4.26
CA SER A 57 3.21 -15.28 3.13
C SER A 57 4.49 -14.47 3.30
N SER A 58 4.40 -13.18 3.63
CA SER A 58 5.58 -12.32 3.78
C SER A 58 6.50 -12.79 4.90
N ASN A 59 5.95 -13.34 5.99
CA ASN A 59 6.75 -13.90 7.08
C ASN A 59 7.49 -15.17 6.62
N ARG A 60 6.79 -16.08 5.94
CA ARG A 60 7.40 -17.29 5.36
C ARG A 60 8.47 -17.00 4.33
N ASP A 61 8.26 -15.99 3.49
CA ASP A 61 9.21 -15.57 2.47
C ASP A 61 10.47 -14.97 3.12
N LEU A 62 10.31 -14.19 4.20
CA LEU A 62 11.42 -13.66 4.97
C LEU A 62 12.22 -14.78 5.67
N ASP A 63 11.55 -15.76 6.28
CA ASP A 63 12.19 -16.95 6.86
C ASP A 63 12.99 -17.72 5.80
N GLY A 64 12.39 -17.92 4.62
CA GLY A 64 13.06 -18.55 3.48
C GLY A 64 14.30 -17.78 3.05
N LEU A 65 14.23 -16.45 2.96
CA LEU A 65 15.38 -15.61 2.64
C LEU A 65 16.50 -15.77 3.67
N VAL A 66 16.19 -15.74 4.97
CA VAL A 66 17.18 -15.93 6.05
C VAL A 66 17.83 -17.31 5.96
N GLN A 67 17.05 -18.35 5.68
CA GLN A 67 17.57 -19.70 5.47
C GLN A 67 18.55 -19.76 4.30
N GLU A 68 18.23 -19.15 3.15
CA GLU A 68 19.15 -19.10 2.01
C GLU A 68 20.43 -18.32 2.34
N LEU A 69 20.30 -17.18 3.01
CA LEU A 69 21.46 -16.39 3.44
C LEU A 69 22.37 -17.18 4.39
N SER A 70 21.81 -17.98 5.31
CA SER A 70 22.60 -18.81 6.24
C SER A 70 23.45 -19.89 5.56
N LYS A 71 23.08 -20.31 4.34
CA LYS A 71 23.83 -21.28 3.54
C LYS A 71 25.04 -20.64 2.87
N LEU A 72 25.10 -19.31 2.77
CA LEU A 72 26.22 -18.61 2.17
C LEU A 72 27.42 -18.67 3.11
N LYS A 73 28.48 -19.36 2.70
CA LYS A 73 29.78 -19.27 3.39
C LYS A 73 30.40 -17.92 3.07
N VAL A 74 30.60 -17.08 4.08
CA VAL A 74 31.48 -15.91 3.95
C VAL A 74 32.88 -16.44 3.66
N LYS A 75 33.35 -16.27 2.42
CA LYS A 75 34.77 -16.41 2.14
C LYS A 75 35.44 -15.20 2.80
N ASN A 76 36.04 -15.40 3.96
CA ASN A 76 37.01 -14.43 4.47
C ASN A 76 38.13 -14.35 3.42
N VAL A 77 38.22 -13.18 2.78
CA VAL A 77 39.36 -12.78 1.94
C VAL A 77 40.39 -12.12 2.84
#